data_AF-A0A0U3B3K1-F1
#
_entry.id   AF-A0A0U3B3K1-F1
#
_cell.length_a   1.000
_cell.length_b   1.000
_cell.length_c   1.000
_cell.angle_alpha   90.00
_cell.angle_beta   90.00
_cell.angle_gamma   90.00
#
_symmetry.space_group_name_H-M   'P 1'
#
loop_
_entity.id
_entity.type
_entity.pdbx_description
1 polymer ?
#
loop_
_entity_poly.entity_id
_entity_poly.type
_entity_poly.pdbx_seq_one_letter_code
_entity_poly.pdbx_strand_id
1 'polypeptide(L)'
;MRYYLLLIILCLLAACSAVNEEEINDGPYVLKQPSHWQALWVCGGIEQRLGFEPINEPKKIEKCDQRATLYPHQAERPELEYSNVSELAVISDIHGQAGILKSLLVAQGITDSQGNWNFSDGHLVVVGDVFDRGPQQTESLWLLYQLDFQAREAGGRLHFLLGNHEVMVLNGRRKYLNDKYLRVEHILARNMSQLYASDTVLGQWLQSRNVLVKINDMLFTHGGLHPDLVTQSKTLSEINQGFTQNLIEGEQERQGFARYLHKDDGPVWYRGYFRQPQASEAQINGLLEHFDVRHIVVGHTTHNSVTGFYDNKVIAVDAGIKRGESGEMLLVEQQQLYRGLLDGTRGAL
;
A
#
# COMPACT_ATOMS: atom_id res chain seq x y z
N MET A 1 78.29 21.88 -24.88
CA MET A 1 77.37 21.32 -25.90
C MET A 1 77.16 19.85 -25.53
N ARG A 2 75.99 19.32 -25.15
CA ARG A 2 74.60 19.77 -25.03
C ARG A 2 74.02 18.89 -23.91
N TYR A 3 73.29 19.50 -22.96
CA TYR A 3 72.49 18.79 -21.98
C TYR A 3 71.25 18.19 -22.68
N TYR A 4 70.97 16.91 -22.50
CA TYR A 4 69.67 16.33 -22.85
C TYR A 4 68.90 16.04 -21.56
N LEU A 5 67.92 16.90 -21.31
CA LEU A 5 66.93 16.80 -20.24
C LEU A 5 65.90 15.74 -20.67
N LEU A 6 65.86 14.59 -19.99
CA LEU A 6 64.83 13.57 -20.21
C LEU A 6 63.58 13.99 -19.42
N LEU A 7 62.55 14.47 -20.11
CA LEU A 7 61.24 14.74 -19.53
C LEU A 7 60.52 13.39 -19.29
N ILE A 8 60.36 13.01 -18.02
CA ILE A 8 59.47 11.91 -17.63
C ILE A 8 58.06 12.49 -17.58
N ILE A 9 57.23 12.16 -18.57
CA ILE A 9 55.79 12.43 -18.55
C ILE A 9 55.17 11.37 -17.63
N LEU A 10 54.82 11.78 -16.42
CA LEU A 10 54.06 10.98 -15.47
C LEU A 10 52.59 10.98 -15.93
N CYS A 11 52.16 9.96 -16.67
CA CYS A 11 50.74 9.73 -16.92
C CYS A 11 50.07 9.27 -15.62
N LEU A 12 49.41 10.21 -14.94
CA LEU A 12 48.42 9.91 -13.90
C LEU A 12 47.23 9.20 -14.58
N LEU A 13 47.26 7.88 -14.58
CA LEU A 13 46.06 7.06 -14.76
C LEU A 13 45.17 7.32 -13.55
N ALA A 14 44.24 8.26 -13.70
CA ALA A 14 43.06 8.29 -12.85
C ALA A 14 42.30 6.99 -13.11
N ALA A 15 42.45 6.03 -12.20
CA ALA A 15 41.51 4.93 -12.11
C ALA A 15 40.15 5.56 -11.79
N CYS A 16 39.31 5.74 -12.81
CA CYS A 16 37.88 5.83 -12.60
C CYS A 16 37.50 4.51 -11.90
N SER A 17 37.40 4.56 -10.58
CA SER A 17 36.57 3.61 -9.84
C SER A 17 35.19 3.72 -10.48
N ALA A 18 34.85 2.74 -11.32
CA ALA A 18 33.49 2.51 -11.75
C ALA A 18 32.67 2.47 -10.46
N VAL A 19 31.82 3.48 -10.27
CA VAL A 19 30.82 3.45 -9.22
C VAL A 19 30.07 2.15 -9.46
N ASN A 20 30.16 1.24 -8.50
CA ASN A 20 29.44 -0.02 -8.56
C ASN A 20 27.97 0.38 -8.57
N GLU A 21 27.35 0.37 -9.75
CA GLU A 21 25.91 0.56 -9.87
C GLU A 21 25.29 -0.51 -8.99
N GLU A 22 24.65 -0.12 -7.88
CA GLU A 22 23.98 -1.08 -7.01
C GLU A 22 23.13 -2.01 -7.89
N GLU A 23 23.39 -3.31 -7.77
CA GLU A 23 22.65 -4.35 -8.49
C GLU A 23 21.17 -4.24 -8.09
N ILE A 24 20.33 -3.83 -9.04
CA ILE A 24 18.89 -3.71 -8.81
C ILE A 24 18.22 -5.04 -9.14
N ASN A 25 17.48 -5.56 -8.17
CA ASN A 25 16.51 -6.63 -8.36
C ASN A 25 15.10 -6.10 -8.06
N ASP A 26 14.14 -6.39 -8.93
CA ASP A 26 12.74 -5.99 -8.73
C ASP A 26 11.77 -6.79 -9.62
N GLY A 27 10.52 -6.91 -9.20
CA GLY A 27 9.45 -7.62 -9.92
C GLY A 27 8.86 -8.78 -9.10
N PRO A 28 8.13 -9.71 -9.74
CA PRO A 28 7.68 -9.62 -11.11
C PRO A 28 6.61 -8.56 -11.34
N TYR A 29 6.56 -8.03 -12.55
CA TYR A 29 5.40 -7.32 -13.11
C TYR A 29 4.71 -8.25 -14.11
N VAL A 30 3.48 -8.68 -13.81
CA VAL A 30 2.80 -9.72 -14.60
C VAL A 30 1.71 -9.11 -15.45
N LEU A 31 1.95 -9.07 -16.75
CA LEU A 31 1.03 -8.60 -17.77
C LEU A 31 0.16 -9.77 -18.25
N LYS A 32 -1.12 -9.49 -18.44
CA LYS A 32 -2.15 -10.42 -18.87
C LYS A 32 -2.58 -10.05 -20.29
N GLN A 33 -2.45 -10.98 -21.22
CA GLN A 33 -3.09 -10.93 -22.53
C GLN A 33 -4.04 -12.13 -22.67
N PRO A 34 -5.05 -12.07 -23.57
CA PRO A 34 -6.09 -13.10 -23.66
C PRO A 34 -5.57 -14.53 -23.82
N SER A 35 -4.47 -14.71 -24.55
CA SER A 35 -3.87 -16.02 -24.85
C SER A 35 -2.44 -16.16 -24.34
N HIS A 36 -1.90 -15.19 -23.60
CA HIS A 36 -0.51 -15.22 -23.17
C HIS A 36 -0.27 -14.26 -22.01
N TRP A 37 0.39 -14.70 -20.96
CA TRP A 37 0.83 -13.84 -19.87
C TRP A 37 2.35 -13.68 -19.93
N GLN A 38 2.83 -12.51 -19.53
CA GLN A 38 4.24 -12.19 -19.50
C GLN A 38 4.61 -11.59 -18.14
N ALA A 39 5.58 -12.20 -17.46
CA ALA A 39 6.18 -11.64 -16.27
C ALA A 39 7.52 -10.96 -16.62
N LEU A 40 7.73 -9.77 -16.07
CA LEU A 40 8.94 -8.96 -16.22
C LEU A 40 9.64 -8.82 -14.87
N TRP A 41 10.96 -8.94 -14.86
CA TRP A 41 11.82 -8.63 -13.72
C TRP A 41 12.94 -7.71 -14.16
N VAL A 42 13.51 -6.99 -13.21
CA VAL A 42 14.86 -6.46 -13.30
C VAL A 42 15.73 -7.35 -12.42
N CYS A 43 16.78 -7.95 -12.99
CA CYS A 43 17.75 -8.77 -12.25
C CYS A 43 19.16 -8.26 -12.51
N GLY A 44 19.85 -7.80 -11.46
CA GLY A 44 21.17 -7.17 -11.58
C GLY A 44 21.17 -5.98 -12.54
N GLY A 45 20.07 -5.21 -12.59
CA GLY A 45 19.90 -4.10 -13.54
C GLY A 45 19.55 -4.52 -14.98
N ILE A 46 19.30 -5.81 -15.24
CA ILE A 46 18.98 -6.33 -16.59
C ILE A 46 17.53 -6.81 -16.63
N GLU A 47 16.80 -6.43 -17.67
CA GLU A 47 15.46 -6.94 -17.90
C GLU A 47 15.48 -8.46 -18.11
N GLN A 48 14.59 -9.15 -17.41
CA GLN A 48 14.33 -10.57 -17.56
C GLN A 48 12.84 -10.79 -17.83
N ARG A 49 12.52 -11.69 -18.76
CA ARG A 49 11.14 -12.02 -19.14
C ARG A 49 10.82 -13.50 -18.91
N LEU A 50 9.56 -13.81 -18.66
CA LEU A 50 9.01 -15.17 -18.68
C LEU A 50 7.61 -15.12 -19.29
N GLY A 51 7.42 -15.79 -20.42
CA GLY A 51 6.10 -15.99 -21.03
C GLY A 51 5.48 -17.31 -20.57
N PHE A 52 4.16 -17.32 -20.35
CA PHE A 52 3.41 -18.53 -20.00
C PHE A 52 1.94 -18.38 -20.37
N GLU A 53 1.24 -19.52 -20.52
CA GLU A 53 -0.21 -19.54 -20.74
C GLU A 53 -0.98 -19.00 -19.52
N PRO A 54 -2.18 -18.43 -19.71
CA PRO A 54 -3.07 -18.07 -18.61
C PRO A 54 -3.24 -19.23 -17.61
N ILE A 55 -3.17 -18.91 -16.32
CA ILE A 55 -3.19 -19.92 -15.26
C ILE A 55 -4.62 -20.34 -14.89
N ASN A 56 -4.80 -21.61 -14.56
CA ASN A 56 -6.03 -22.19 -14.02
C ASN A 56 -5.88 -22.69 -12.57
N GLU A 57 -4.65 -22.70 -12.05
CA GLU A 57 -4.29 -23.08 -10.69
C GLU A 57 -3.21 -22.13 -10.14
N PRO A 58 -3.00 -22.06 -8.81
CA PRO A 58 -1.97 -21.21 -8.23
C PRO A 58 -0.58 -21.52 -8.80
N LYS A 59 0.15 -20.49 -9.23
CA LYS A 59 1.47 -20.65 -9.87
C LYS A 59 2.52 -19.77 -9.21
N LYS A 60 3.59 -20.40 -8.72
CA LYS A 60 4.78 -19.69 -8.21
C LYS A 60 5.72 -19.35 -9.37
N ILE A 61 6.21 -18.12 -9.39
CA ILE A 61 7.22 -17.62 -10.34
C ILE A 61 8.29 -16.87 -9.57
N GLU A 62 9.54 -16.97 -10.02
CA GLU A 62 10.67 -16.37 -9.34
C GLU A 62 11.85 -16.13 -10.30
N LYS A 63 12.54 -15.00 -10.12
CA LYS A 63 13.88 -14.72 -10.66
C LYS A 63 14.61 -13.80 -9.68
N CYS A 64 15.93 -13.96 -9.54
CA CYS A 64 16.79 -13.08 -8.71
C CYS A 64 16.20 -12.76 -7.32
N ASP A 65 15.72 -13.80 -6.62
CA ASP A 65 15.08 -13.74 -5.29
C ASP A 65 13.77 -12.90 -5.23
N GLN A 66 13.24 -12.50 -6.38
CA GLN A 66 11.98 -11.79 -6.54
C GLN A 66 10.89 -12.75 -6.99
N ARG A 67 10.01 -13.11 -6.05
CA ARG A 67 8.99 -14.15 -6.20
C ARG A 67 7.57 -13.60 -6.13
N ALA A 68 6.66 -14.31 -6.79
CA ALA A 68 5.22 -14.10 -6.67
C ALA A 68 4.47 -15.43 -6.74
N THR A 69 3.36 -15.51 -6.00
CA THR A 69 2.35 -16.56 -6.17
C THR A 69 1.16 -15.95 -6.90
N LEU A 70 0.88 -16.42 -8.11
CA LEU A 70 -0.23 -16.00 -8.94
C LEU A 70 -1.46 -16.87 -8.66
N TYR A 71 -2.65 -16.28 -8.68
CA TYR A 71 -3.91 -17.00 -8.52
C TYR A 71 -4.81 -16.83 -9.74
N PRO A 72 -5.59 -17.86 -10.14
CA PRO A 72 -6.41 -17.84 -11.36
C PRO A 72 -7.65 -16.94 -11.25
N HIS A 73 -7.98 -16.46 -10.04
CA HIS A 73 -9.17 -15.66 -9.81
C HIS A 73 -9.05 -14.25 -10.36
N GLN A 74 -10.13 -13.78 -10.99
CA GLN A 74 -10.27 -12.39 -11.36
C GLN A 74 -10.43 -11.54 -10.10
N ALA A 75 -9.75 -10.40 -10.06
CA ALA A 75 -9.89 -9.47 -8.95
C ALA A 75 -11.31 -8.88 -8.95
N GLU A 76 -12.05 -9.13 -7.88
CA GLU A 76 -13.37 -8.57 -7.63
C GLU A 76 -13.29 -7.51 -6.54
N ARG A 77 -14.18 -6.51 -6.64
CA ARG A 77 -14.29 -5.46 -5.62
C ARG A 77 -14.92 -6.06 -4.36
N PRO A 78 -14.27 -5.99 -3.19
CA PRO A 78 -14.83 -6.52 -1.95
C PRO A 78 -16.10 -5.77 -1.52
N GLU A 79 -16.91 -6.41 -0.69
CA GLU A 79 -18.04 -5.77 -0.01
C GLU A 79 -17.57 -4.58 0.84
N LEU A 80 -18.50 -3.65 1.11
CA LEU A 80 -18.20 -2.42 1.86
C LEU A 80 -18.41 -2.59 3.37
N GLU A 81 -19.19 -3.58 3.79
CA GLU A 81 -19.61 -3.76 5.18
C GLU A 81 -19.45 -5.21 5.62
N TYR A 82 -18.84 -5.41 6.78
CA TYR A 82 -18.69 -6.72 7.42
C TYR A 82 -19.13 -6.62 8.87
N SER A 83 -19.70 -7.70 9.42
CA SER A 83 -20.18 -7.77 10.80
C SER A 83 -19.75 -9.06 11.48
N ASN A 84 -19.79 -9.09 12.81
CA ASN A 84 -19.41 -10.22 13.65
C ASN A 84 -17.96 -10.69 13.46
N VAL A 85 -17.06 -9.76 13.14
CA VAL A 85 -15.62 -10.04 13.06
C VAL A 85 -15.04 -10.03 14.47
N SER A 86 -14.50 -11.17 14.90
CA SER A 86 -13.98 -11.41 16.27
C SER A 86 -12.58 -10.84 16.47
N GLU A 87 -11.73 -11.00 15.45
CA GLU A 87 -10.32 -10.61 15.45
C GLU A 87 -10.02 -9.73 14.24
N LEU A 88 -9.45 -8.57 14.49
CA LEU A 88 -9.11 -7.59 13.47
C LEU A 88 -7.69 -7.07 13.73
N ALA A 89 -6.91 -6.99 12.66
CA ALA A 89 -5.59 -6.40 12.66
C ALA A 89 -5.55 -5.27 11.63
N VAL A 90 -4.88 -4.15 11.93
CA VAL A 90 -4.88 -2.95 11.09
C VAL A 90 -3.48 -2.37 11.00
N ILE A 91 -3.06 -2.04 9.78
CA ILE A 91 -1.76 -1.45 9.46
C ILE A 91 -1.92 -0.41 8.34
N SER A 92 -1.03 0.56 8.25
CA SER A 92 -1.06 1.60 7.21
C SER A 92 0.34 2.10 6.86
N ASP A 93 0.46 2.82 5.74
CA ASP A 93 1.64 3.63 5.39
C ASP A 93 2.94 2.82 5.36
N ILE A 94 2.86 1.62 4.78
CA ILE A 94 3.98 0.68 4.65
C ILE A 94 5.11 1.28 3.81
N HIS A 95 4.77 2.06 2.77
CA HIS A 95 5.73 2.83 1.97
C HIS A 95 6.97 2.03 1.55
N GLY A 96 6.76 0.86 0.94
CA GLY A 96 7.82 0.01 0.44
C GLY A 96 8.76 -0.57 1.51
N GLN A 97 8.35 -0.66 2.78
CA GLN A 97 9.13 -1.27 3.87
C GLN A 97 8.68 -2.72 4.13
N ALA A 98 8.82 -3.59 3.12
CA ALA A 98 8.38 -4.99 3.18
C ALA A 98 8.96 -5.77 4.37
N GLY A 99 10.21 -5.50 4.75
CA GLY A 99 10.84 -6.12 5.92
C GLY A 99 10.15 -5.83 7.24
N ILE A 100 9.69 -4.59 7.44
CA ILE A 100 8.94 -4.18 8.65
C ILE A 100 7.54 -4.76 8.61
N LEU A 101 6.86 -4.69 7.46
CA LEU A 101 5.55 -5.31 7.25
C LEU A 101 5.60 -6.79 7.65
N LYS A 102 6.54 -7.56 7.10
CA LYS A 102 6.67 -8.99 7.41
C LYS A 102 6.94 -9.21 8.90
N SER A 103 7.85 -8.45 9.49
CA SER A 103 8.19 -8.58 10.91
C SER A 103 6.98 -8.35 11.81
N LEU A 104 6.17 -7.30 11.55
CA LEU A 104 4.95 -7.02 12.30
C LEU A 104 3.91 -8.13 12.16
N LEU A 105 3.64 -8.57 10.92
CA LEU A 105 2.66 -9.63 10.66
C LEU A 105 3.03 -10.94 11.36
N VAL A 106 4.31 -11.31 11.37
CA VAL A 106 4.81 -12.49 12.08
C VAL A 106 4.72 -12.31 13.59
N ALA A 107 5.22 -11.18 14.11
CA ALA A 107 5.27 -10.91 15.54
C ALA A 107 3.87 -10.91 16.18
N GLN A 108 2.85 -10.46 15.44
CA GLN A 108 1.46 -10.40 15.91
C GLN A 108 0.63 -11.61 15.48
N GLY A 109 1.25 -12.65 14.91
CA GLY A 109 0.59 -13.91 14.58
C GLY A 109 -0.32 -13.89 13.35
N ILE A 110 -0.33 -12.78 12.59
CA ILE A 110 -1.15 -12.64 11.38
C ILE A 110 -0.65 -13.55 10.25
N THR A 111 0.67 -13.77 10.20
CA THR A 111 1.31 -14.71 9.28
C THR A 111 2.26 -15.65 10.00
N ASP A 112 2.47 -16.83 9.43
CA ASP A 112 3.56 -17.71 9.83
C ASP A 112 4.94 -17.14 9.42
N SER A 113 6.04 -17.78 9.84
CA SER A 113 7.41 -17.36 9.50
C SER A 113 7.72 -17.37 7.99
N GLN A 114 6.94 -18.12 7.20
CA GLN A 114 7.07 -18.19 5.74
C GLN A 114 6.26 -17.09 5.04
N GLY A 115 5.45 -16.31 5.78
CA GLY A 115 4.59 -15.26 5.25
C GLY A 115 3.25 -15.77 4.72
N ASN A 116 2.80 -16.95 5.16
CA ASN A 116 1.46 -17.43 4.87
C ASN A 116 0.47 -16.96 5.93
N TRP A 117 -0.79 -16.75 5.52
CA TRP A 117 -1.88 -16.39 6.42
C TRP A 117 -1.98 -17.36 7.62
N ASN A 118 -2.03 -16.81 8.82
CA ASN A 118 -2.09 -17.55 10.09
C ASN A 118 -3.10 -16.91 11.07
N PHE A 119 -4.07 -16.14 10.54
CA PHE A 119 -4.99 -15.36 11.36
C PHE A 119 -6.42 -15.92 11.33
N SER A 120 -6.57 -17.25 11.27
CA SER A 120 -7.87 -17.94 11.24
C SER A 120 -8.84 -17.27 10.25
N ASP A 121 -10.07 -16.99 10.70
CA ASP A 121 -11.13 -16.23 10.07
C ASP A 121 -11.09 -14.73 10.40
N GLY A 122 -10.00 -14.26 11.01
CA GLY A 122 -9.77 -12.85 11.32
C GLY A 122 -9.63 -11.97 10.08
N HIS A 123 -9.68 -10.66 10.30
CA HIS A 123 -9.58 -9.68 9.23
C HIS A 123 -8.30 -8.84 9.36
N LEU A 124 -7.55 -8.66 8.27
CA LEU A 124 -6.44 -7.70 8.18
C LEU A 124 -6.88 -6.51 7.33
N VAL A 125 -6.76 -5.29 7.84
CA VAL A 125 -7.01 -4.05 7.09
C VAL A 125 -5.69 -3.34 6.82
N VAL A 126 -5.40 -3.10 5.55
CA VAL A 126 -4.30 -2.22 5.13
C VAL A 126 -4.88 -0.90 4.70
N VAL A 127 -4.68 0.15 5.50
CA VAL A 127 -5.28 1.48 5.32
C VAL A 127 -4.48 2.34 4.32
N GLY A 128 -4.07 1.75 3.20
CA GLY A 128 -3.39 2.45 2.10
C GLY A 128 -1.91 2.77 2.30
N ASP A 129 -1.33 3.41 1.28
CA ASP A 129 0.05 3.90 1.21
C ASP A 129 1.11 2.79 1.32
N VAL A 130 1.05 1.81 0.43
CA VAL A 130 2.10 0.79 0.23
C VAL A 130 3.17 1.27 -0.75
N PHE A 131 2.78 2.09 -1.72
CA PHE A 131 3.68 2.68 -2.71
C PHE A 131 4.62 3.75 -2.12
N ASP A 132 5.69 4.05 -2.89
CA ASP A 132 6.60 5.17 -2.70
C ASP A 132 7.50 5.12 -1.45
N ARG A 133 8.51 6.00 -1.43
CA ARG A 133 9.56 6.17 -0.40
C ARG A 133 10.52 4.99 -0.25
N GLY A 134 10.05 3.82 0.17
CA GLY A 134 10.87 2.63 0.40
C GLY A 134 11.15 1.84 -0.89
N PRO A 135 12.18 0.97 -0.89
CA PRO A 135 12.62 0.26 -2.08
C PRO A 135 11.95 -1.13 -2.28
N GLN A 136 10.96 -1.49 -1.47
CA GLN A 136 10.33 -2.83 -1.48
C GLN A 136 8.79 -2.79 -1.64
N GLN A 137 8.28 -1.87 -2.45
CA GLN A 137 6.84 -1.73 -2.70
C GLN A 137 6.28 -2.93 -3.47
N THR A 138 7.03 -3.46 -4.46
CA THR A 138 6.63 -4.62 -5.26
C THR A 138 6.51 -5.88 -4.39
N GLU A 139 7.47 -6.09 -3.49
CA GLU A 139 7.49 -7.18 -2.52
C GLU A 139 6.34 -7.06 -1.52
N SER A 140 6.05 -5.85 -1.05
CA SER A 140 4.91 -5.58 -0.15
C SER A 140 3.58 -5.92 -0.83
N LEU A 141 3.41 -5.51 -2.09
CA LEU A 141 2.18 -5.77 -2.85
C LEU A 141 1.99 -7.26 -3.15
N TRP A 142 3.04 -7.99 -3.50
CA TRP A 142 2.93 -9.44 -3.72
C TRP A 142 2.61 -10.21 -2.44
N LEU A 143 3.17 -9.81 -1.30
CA LEU A 143 2.81 -10.38 0.00
C LEU A 143 1.32 -10.14 0.30
N LEU A 144 0.85 -8.90 0.19
CA LEU A 144 -0.55 -8.56 0.47
C LEU A 144 -1.53 -9.21 -0.52
N TYR A 145 -1.17 -9.31 -1.80
CA TYR A 145 -1.93 -10.05 -2.80
C TYR A 145 -2.04 -11.54 -2.44
N GLN A 146 -0.94 -12.15 -2.00
CA GLN A 146 -0.95 -13.55 -1.54
C GLN A 146 -1.85 -13.75 -0.33
N LEU A 147 -1.71 -12.87 0.68
CA LEU A 147 -2.50 -12.93 1.90
C LEU A 147 -3.99 -12.69 1.63
N ASP A 148 -4.34 -11.83 0.67
CA ASP A 148 -5.73 -11.62 0.27
C ASP A 148 -6.40 -12.89 -0.26
N PHE A 149 -5.66 -13.73 -0.98
CA PHE A 149 -6.16 -15.03 -1.38
C PHE A 149 -6.24 -16.01 -0.20
N GLN A 150 -5.15 -16.17 0.55
CA GLN A 150 -5.07 -17.14 1.65
C GLN A 150 -6.06 -16.85 2.78
N ALA A 151 -6.31 -15.57 3.08
CA ALA A 151 -7.31 -15.17 4.07
C ALA A 151 -8.71 -15.66 3.67
N ARG A 152 -9.10 -15.49 2.41
CA ARG A 152 -10.41 -15.96 1.92
C ARG A 152 -10.57 -17.48 2.06
N GLU A 153 -9.54 -18.23 1.71
CA GLU A 153 -9.53 -19.70 1.86
C GLU A 153 -9.66 -20.15 3.31
N ALA A 154 -9.11 -19.37 4.25
CA ALA A 154 -9.21 -19.62 5.70
C ALA A 154 -10.52 -19.12 6.33
N GLY A 155 -11.41 -18.48 5.55
CA GLY A 155 -12.64 -17.86 6.04
C GLY A 155 -12.49 -16.40 6.48
N GLY A 156 -11.26 -15.89 6.58
CA GLY A 156 -10.93 -14.50 6.92
C GLY A 156 -10.91 -13.57 5.72
N ARG A 157 -10.41 -12.34 5.91
CA ARG A 157 -10.34 -11.32 4.84
C ARG A 157 -9.11 -10.42 4.96
N LEU A 158 -8.56 -10.02 3.82
CA LEU A 158 -7.66 -8.87 3.72
C LEU A 158 -8.37 -7.71 3.03
N HIS A 159 -8.50 -6.59 3.73
CA HIS A 159 -9.09 -5.35 3.22
C HIS A 159 -7.97 -4.38 2.87
N PHE A 160 -7.54 -4.39 1.62
CA PHE A 160 -6.62 -3.37 1.13
C PHE A 160 -7.42 -2.15 0.70
N LEU A 161 -7.17 -1.01 1.32
CA LEU A 161 -7.76 0.27 0.95
C LEU A 161 -6.80 1.10 0.12
N LEU A 162 -7.33 1.92 -0.78
CA LEU A 162 -6.54 2.86 -1.56
C LEU A 162 -6.12 4.04 -0.69
N GLY A 163 -4.81 4.31 -0.64
CA GLY A 163 -4.22 5.53 -0.10
C GLY A 163 -3.96 6.57 -1.19
N ASN A 164 -3.37 7.70 -0.80
CA ASN A 164 -3.07 8.74 -1.78
C ASN A 164 -1.88 8.37 -2.65
N HIS A 165 -0.94 7.55 -2.17
CA HIS A 165 0.20 7.09 -2.94
C HIS A 165 -0.19 6.05 -3.99
N GLU A 166 -1.16 5.17 -3.73
CA GLU A 166 -1.77 4.34 -4.79
C GLU A 166 -2.35 5.21 -5.91
N VAL A 167 -3.13 6.24 -5.55
CA VAL A 167 -3.69 7.17 -6.54
C VAL A 167 -2.59 7.87 -7.33
N MET A 168 -1.54 8.35 -6.65
CA MET A 168 -0.43 9.05 -7.30
C MET A 168 0.31 8.15 -8.30
N VAL A 169 0.69 6.94 -7.89
CA VAL A 169 1.45 6.01 -8.74
C VAL A 169 0.62 5.53 -9.91
N LEU A 170 -0.65 5.14 -9.69
CA LEU A 170 -1.56 4.73 -10.77
C LEU A 170 -1.81 5.84 -11.79
N ASN A 171 -1.66 7.11 -11.40
CA ASN A 171 -1.75 8.28 -12.28
C ASN A 171 -0.39 8.82 -12.73
N GLY A 172 0.69 8.04 -12.58
CA GLY A 172 2.02 8.36 -13.11
C GLY A 172 2.74 9.50 -12.39
N ARG A 173 2.31 9.88 -11.19
CA ARG A 173 2.94 10.94 -10.38
C ARG A 173 4.10 10.36 -9.57
N ARG A 174 5.33 10.77 -9.90
CA ARG A 174 6.57 10.15 -9.36
C ARG A 174 7.24 10.94 -8.23
N LYS A 175 6.57 11.93 -7.66
CA LYS A 175 7.18 12.89 -6.70
C LYS A 175 7.86 12.20 -5.51
N TYR A 176 7.31 11.08 -5.04
CA TYR A 176 7.81 10.36 -3.86
C TYR A 176 8.36 8.97 -4.21
N LEU A 177 8.48 8.68 -5.50
CA LEU A 177 8.93 7.39 -5.98
C LEU A 177 10.41 7.20 -5.60
N ASN A 178 10.74 6.05 -5.02
CA ASN A 178 12.12 5.71 -4.69
C ASN A 178 12.98 5.63 -5.96
N ASP A 179 14.25 6.05 -5.90
CA ASP A 179 15.17 6.07 -7.03
C ASP A 179 15.36 4.69 -7.70
N LYS A 180 15.25 3.60 -6.92
CA LYS A 180 15.21 2.22 -7.45
C LYS A 180 14.17 2.09 -8.55
N TYR A 181 12.95 2.60 -8.32
CA TYR A 181 11.85 2.44 -9.28
C TYR A 181 12.01 3.34 -10.50
N LEU A 182 12.67 4.50 -10.40
CA LEU A 182 13.05 5.29 -11.59
C LEU A 182 14.01 4.50 -12.50
N ARG A 183 14.96 3.75 -11.91
CA ARG A 183 15.85 2.84 -12.66
C ARG A 183 15.07 1.66 -13.24
N VAL A 184 14.15 1.06 -12.49
CA VAL A 184 13.25 0.00 -13.02
C VAL A 184 12.44 0.51 -14.21
N GLU A 185 11.87 1.72 -14.13
CA GLU A 185 11.12 2.30 -15.24
C GLU A 185 11.96 2.44 -16.51
N HIS A 186 13.21 2.87 -16.35
CA HIS A 186 14.17 3.00 -17.44
C HIS A 186 14.51 1.64 -18.06
N ILE A 187 14.86 0.65 -17.24
CA ILE A 187 15.27 -0.69 -17.69
C ILE A 187 14.14 -1.41 -18.41
N LEU A 188 12.91 -1.33 -17.90
CA LEU A 188 11.74 -1.98 -18.49
C LEU A 188 11.09 -1.15 -19.60
N ALA A 189 11.59 0.07 -19.86
CA ALA A 189 10.99 1.05 -20.76
C ALA A 189 9.49 1.27 -20.51
N ARG A 190 9.08 1.27 -19.24
CA ARG A 190 7.68 1.37 -18.78
C ARG A 190 7.63 2.15 -17.48
N ASN A 191 6.73 3.12 -17.38
CA ASN A 191 6.53 3.83 -16.13
C ASN A 191 5.74 2.97 -15.10
N MET A 192 5.73 3.38 -13.84
CA MET A 192 5.04 2.64 -12.78
C MET A 192 3.53 2.51 -13.04
N SER A 193 2.86 3.55 -13.57
CA SER A 193 1.43 3.43 -13.91
C SER A 193 1.16 2.37 -15.00
N GLN A 194 2.08 2.15 -15.94
CA GLN A 194 2.01 1.08 -16.94
C GLN A 194 2.33 -0.29 -16.35
N LEU A 195 3.24 -0.36 -15.37
CA LEU A 195 3.61 -1.60 -14.68
C LEU A 195 2.52 -2.07 -13.69
N TYR A 196 1.63 -1.16 -13.28
CA TYR A 196 0.44 -1.42 -12.45
C TYR A 196 -0.88 -1.09 -13.18
N ALA A 197 -0.88 -1.17 -14.52
CA ALA A 197 -2.06 -0.90 -15.34
C ALA A 197 -3.10 -2.04 -15.25
N SER A 198 -4.31 -1.81 -15.77
CA SER A 198 -5.44 -2.76 -15.70
C SER A 198 -5.26 -4.01 -16.54
N ASP A 199 -4.20 -4.11 -17.34
CA ASP A 199 -3.76 -5.32 -18.03
C ASP A 199 -2.71 -6.09 -17.23
N THR A 200 -2.42 -5.71 -15.98
CA THR A 200 -1.48 -6.42 -15.10
C THR A 200 -2.20 -7.10 -13.92
N VAL A 201 -1.61 -8.15 -13.35
CA VAL A 201 -2.20 -8.87 -12.21
C VAL A 201 -2.40 -7.94 -11.01
N LEU A 202 -1.33 -7.25 -10.57
CA LEU A 202 -1.41 -6.33 -9.43
C LEU A 202 -2.22 -5.09 -9.76
N GLY A 203 -2.18 -4.57 -11.00
CA GLY A 203 -2.99 -3.42 -11.39
C GLY A 203 -4.49 -3.70 -11.40
N GLN A 204 -4.91 -4.87 -11.90
CA GLN A 204 -6.31 -5.33 -11.79
C GLN A 204 -6.73 -5.47 -10.32
N TRP A 205 -5.86 -6.06 -9.50
CA TRP A 205 -6.10 -6.20 -8.07
C TRP A 205 -6.25 -4.84 -7.39
N LEU A 206 -5.30 -3.92 -7.57
CA LEU A 206 -5.34 -2.56 -7.00
C LEU A 206 -6.59 -1.78 -7.42
N GLN A 207 -6.96 -1.80 -8.70
CA GLN A 207 -8.11 -1.03 -9.19
C GLN A 207 -9.46 -1.56 -8.69
N SER A 208 -9.52 -2.80 -8.20
CA SER A 208 -10.72 -3.36 -7.55
C SER A 208 -10.83 -2.99 -6.06
N ARG A 209 -9.81 -2.38 -5.45
CA ARG A 209 -9.78 -2.08 -4.01
C ARG A 209 -10.70 -0.93 -3.63
N ASN A 210 -11.26 -0.99 -2.43
CA ASN A 210 -12.14 0.05 -1.89
C ASN A 210 -11.34 1.24 -1.34
N VAL A 211 -12.00 2.36 -1.11
CA VAL A 211 -11.41 3.51 -0.42
C VAL A 211 -11.91 3.62 1.02
N LEU A 212 -13.13 3.14 1.30
CA LEU A 212 -13.67 3.00 2.64
C LEU A 212 -14.20 1.57 2.85
N VAL A 213 -14.07 1.03 4.06
CA VAL A 213 -14.77 -0.20 4.50
C VAL A 213 -15.27 -0.01 5.92
N LYS A 214 -16.47 -0.52 6.23
CA LYS A 214 -17.01 -0.61 7.58
C LYS A 214 -16.89 -2.06 8.06
N ILE A 215 -16.31 -2.27 9.24
CA ILE A 215 -16.21 -3.59 9.87
C ILE A 215 -16.71 -3.44 11.29
N ASN A 216 -17.76 -4.18 11.63
CA ASN A 216 -18.53 -4.01 12.85
C ASN A 216 -18.98 -2.53 13.00
N ASP A 217 -18.44 -1.86 14.01
CA ASP A 217 -18.69 -0.48 14.40
C ASP A 217 -17.47 0.42 14.15
N MET A 218 -16.59 0.03 13.23
CA MET A 218 -15.40 0.77 12.86
C MET A 218 -15.40 1.10 11.37
N LEU A 219 -15.08 2.34 11.02
CA LEU A 219 -14.94 2.80 9.64
C LEU A 219 -13.47 3.08 9.31
N PHE A 220 -12.99 2.52 8.21
CA PHE A 220 -11.58 2.63 7.80
C PHE A 220 -11.46 3.45 6.51
N THR A 221 -10.52 4.39 6.49
CA THR A 221 -10.13 5.16 5.28
C THR A 221 -8.72 5.71 5.44
N HIS A 222 -8.00 5.98 4.37
CA HIS A 222 -6.59 6.37 4.46
C HIS A 222 -6.35 7.71 5.18
N GLY A 223 -6.93 8.82 4.71
CA GLY A 223 -6.71 10.15 5.31
C GLY A 223 -7.71 10.49 6.41
N GLY A 224 -9.00 10.41 6.08
CA GLY A 224 -10.11 10.75 6.96
C GLY A 224 -11.30 11.29 6.19
N LEU A 225 -12.42 11.50 6.86
CA LEU A 225 -13.66 12.00 6.28
C LEU A 225 -13.90 13.43 6.73
N HIS A 226 -13.98 14.34 5.78
CA HIS A 226 -14.30 15.73 6.05
C HIS A 226 -15.77 15.87 6.49
N PRO A 227 -16.10 16.70 7.51
CA PRO A 227 -17.47 16.84 8.05
C PRO A 227 -18.55 17.23 7.03
N ASP A 228 -18.19 17.92 5.95
CA ASP A 228 -19.09 18.24 4.84
C ASP A 228 -19.79 17.02 4.22
N LEU A 229 -19.20 15.83 4.33
CA LEU A 229 -19.85 14.59 3.86
C LEU A 229 -21.16 14.32 4.62
N VAL A 230 -21.27 14.72 5.88
CA VAL A 230 -22.51 14.65 6.68
C VAL A 230 -23.52 15.67 6.17
N THR A 231 -23.09 16.93 5.98
CA THR A 231 -23.94 18.02 5.45
C THR A 231 -24.50 17.68 4.06
N GLN A 232 -23.74 16.94 3.26
CA GLN A 232 -24.14 16.46 1.93
C GLN A 232 -24.84 15.09 1.96
N SER A 233 -25.05 14.52 3.15
CA SER A 233 -25.66 13.21 3.38
C SER A 233 -25.06 12.08 2.55
N LYS A 234 -23.73 12.08 2.36
CA LYS A 234 -23.04 11.11 1.50
C LYS A 234 -22.93 9.75 2.17
N THR A 235 -23.40 8.72 1.48
CA THR A 235 -23.33 7.34 1.95
C THR A 235 -21.96 6.70 1.68
N LEU A 236 -21.66 5.61 2.40
CA LEU A 236 -20.46 4.79 2.19
C LEU A 236 -20.32 4.32 0.73
N SER A 237 -21.44 3.93 0.11
CA SER A 237 -21.48 3.47 -1.28
C SER A 237 -21.22 4.60 -2.28
N GLU A 238 -21.84 5.76 -2.09
CA GLU A 238 -21.62 6.91 -2.99
C GLU A 238 -20.18 7.41 -2.97
N ILE A 239 -19.54 7.40 -1.80
CA ILE A 239 -18.13 7.78 -1.66
C ILE A 239 -17.24 6.75 -2.38
N ASN A 240 -17.41 5.45 -2.10
CA ASN A 240 -16.62 4.41 -2.74
C ASN A 240 -16.80 4.39 -4.26
N GLN A 241 -18.04 4.44 -4.73
CA GLN A 241 -18.36 4.44 -6.15
C GLN A 241 -17.82 5.71 -6.83
N GLY A 242 -18.09 6.88 -6.27
CA GLY A 242 -17.63 8.16 -6.81
C GLY A 242 -16.10 8.26 -6.89
N PHE A 243 -15.40 7.70 -5.90
CA PHE A 243 -13.95 7.65 -5.89
C PHE A 243 -13.43 6.67 -6.94
N THR A 244 -13.88 5.42 -6.89
CA THR A 244 -13.27 4.32 -7.65
C THR A 244 -13.59 4.36 -9.14
N GLN A 245 -14.76 4.87 -9.53
CA GLN A 245 -15.08 5.14 -10.94
C GLN A 245 -14.19 6.24 -11.55
N ASN A 246 -13.52 7.04 -10.72
CA ASN A 246 -12.65 8.14 -11.13
C ASN A 246 -11.21 7.94 -10.65
N LEU A 247 -10.80 6.71 -10.32
CA LEU A 247 -9.48 6.42 -9.75
C LEU A 247 -8.34 6.82 -10.71
N ILE A 248 -8.47 6.44 -11.98
CA ILE A 248 -7.52 6.80 -13.04
C ILE A 248 -8.02 8.09 -13.71
N GLU A 249 -7.15 9.10 -13.78
CA GLU A 249 -7.39 10.36 -14.47
C GLU A 249 -7.49 10.10 -15.97
N GLY A 250 -8.62 10.49 -16.56
CA GLY A 250 -8.76 10.55 -18.01
C GLY A 250 -8.17 11.84 -18.57
N GLU A 251 -8.41 12.10 -19.86
CA GLU A 251 -7.96 13.35 -20.52
C GLU A 251 -8.61 14.61 -19.91
N GLN A 252 -9.81 14.48 -19.36
CA GLN A 252 -10.52 15.57 -18.70
C GLN A 252 -10.28 15.54 -17.19
N GLU A 253 -10.07 16.71 -16.58
CA GLU A 253 -10.01 16.83 -15.13
C GLU A 253 -11.30 16.37 -14.46
N ARG A 254 -11.18 15.67 -13.32
CA ARG A 254 -12.31 15.35 -12.45
C ARG A 254 -13.09 16.61 -12.10
N GLN A 255 -14.42 16.50 -12.11
CA GLN A 255 -15.35 17.57 -11.76
C GLN A 255 -16.24 17.19 -10.57
N GLY A 256 -16.89 18.18 -9.96
CA GLY A 256 -17.90 17.99 -8.91
C GLY A 256 -17.40 17.12 -7.74
N PHE A 257 -18.23 16.15 -7.34
CA PHE A 257 -17.92 15.26 -6.22
C PHE A 257 -16.68 14.38 -6.47
N ALA A 258 -16.45 13.93 -7.71
CA ALA A 258 -15.24 13.18 -8.05
C ALA A 258 -13.97 14.03 -7.84
N ARG A 259 -14.02 15.32 -8.15
CA ARG A 259 -12.92 16.25 -7.85
C ARG A 259 -12.70 16.38 -6.35
N TYR A 260 -13.77 16.63 -5.60
CA TYR A 260 -13.73 16.74 -4.14
C TYR A 260 -13.05 15.53 -3.48
N LEU A 261 -13.46 14.32 -3.88
CA LEU A 261 -12.93 13.06 -3.36
C LEU A 261 -11.42 12.86 -3.60
N HIS A 262 -10.83 13.52 -4.60
CA HIS A 262 -9.41 13.38 -4.96
C HIS A 262 -8.58 14.63 -4.66
N LYS A 263 -9.09 15.51 -3.79
CA LYS A 263 -8.40 16.71 -3.30
C LYS A 263 -8.24 16.65 -1.79
N ASP A 264 -7.74 17.73 -1.19
CA ASP A 264 -7.30 17.79 0.20
C ASP A 264 -8.39 17.40 1.23
N ASP A 265 -9.67 17.61 0.93
CA ASP A 265 -10.80 17.22 1.79
C ASP A 265 -11.33 15.80 1.48
N GLY A 266 -10.73 15.12 0.52
CA GLY A 266 -11.10 13.76 0.10
C GLY A 266 -10.62 12.67 1.06
N PRO A 267 -11.21 11.46 0.99
CA PRO A 267 -11.01 10.37 1.95
C PRO A 267 -9.56 9.90 2.11
N VAL A 268 -8.71 10.12 1.10
CA VAL A 268 -7.30 9.71 1.11
C VAL A 268 -6.32 10.86 1.39
N TRP A 269 -6.80 12.12 1.52
CA TRP A 269 -5.93 13.27 1.73
C TRP A 269 -6.26 14.08 2.99
N TYR A 270 -7.48 13.95 3.51
CA TYR A 270 -7.93 14.77 4.62
C TYR A 270 -7.07 14.55 5.87
N ARG A 271 -6.67 15.64 6.52
CA ARG A 271 -5.83 15.64 7.72
C ARG A 271 -6.43 16.43 8.89
N GLY A 272 -7.67 16.90 8.74
CA GLY A 272 -8.28 17.80 9.72
C GLY A 272 -8.53 17.16 11.09
N TYR A 273 -8.37 15.85 11.25
CA TYR A 273 -8.38 15.24 12.59
C TYR A 273 -7.19 15.64 13.45
N PHE A 274 -6.05 15.98 12.81
CA PHE A 274 -4.76 16.19 13.46
C PHE A 274 -4.09 17.52 13.09
N ARG A 275 -4.58 18.22 12.07
CA ARG A 275 -4.02 19.48 11.55
C ARG A 275 -5.05 20.59 11.53
N GLN A 276 -4.57 21.84 11.56
CA GLN A 276 -5.43 23.01 11.49
C GLN A 276 -5.98 23.26 10.08
N PRO A 277 -7.25 23.69 9.92
CA PRO A 277 -8.26 23.81 10.98
C PRO A 277 -8.70 22.42 11.47
N GLN A 278 -8.55 22.18 12.78
CA GLN A 278 -8.78 20.86 13.35
C GLN A 278 -10.28 20.62 13.56
N ALA A 279 -10.75 19.43 13.22
CA ALA A 279 -12.13 19.01 13.41
C ALA A 279 -12.51 19.10 14.89
N SER A 280 -13.66 19.71 15.18
CA SER A 280 -14.23 19.73 16.52
C SER A 280 -14.80 18.37 16.90
N GLU A 281 -14.91 18.10 18.19
CA GLU A 281 -15.53 16.87 18.68
C GLU A 281 -16.98 16.71 18.20
N ALA A 282 -17.73 17.81 18.07
CA ALA A 282 -19.09 17.78 17.52
C ALA A 282 -19.12 17.31 16.06
N GLN A 283 -18.13 17.72 15.24
CA GLN A 283 -18.00 17.25 13.87
C GLN A 283 -17.62 15.77 13.79
N ILE A 284 -16.74 15.31 14.69
CA ILE A 284 -16.41 13.88 14.80
C ILE A 284 -17.66 13.08 15.20
N ASN A 285 -18.40 13.51 16.21
CA ASN A 285 -19.63 12.85 16.63
C ASN A 285 -20.66 12.80 15.50
N GLY A 286 -20.80 13.88 14.71
CA GLY A 286 -21.68 13.90 13.54
C GLY A 286 -21.28 12.89 12.46
N LEU A 287 -19.97 12.68 12.24
CA LEU A 287 -19.49 11.64 11.32
C LEU A 287 -19.80 10.23 11.87
N LEU A 288 -19.54 9.99 13.16
CA LEU A 288 -19.83 8.72 13.81
C LEU A 288 -21.31 8.34 13.74
N GLU A 289 -22.20 9.30 14.03
CA GLU A 289 -23.65 9.12 13.93
C GLU A 289 -24.09 8.86 12.48
N HIS A 290 -23.58 9.65 11.54
CA HIS A 290 -23.94 9.53 10.13
C HIS A 290 -23.56 8.18 9.51
N PHE A 291 -22.42 7.61 9.89
CA PHE A 291 -21.97 6.30 9.40
C PHE A 291 -22.31 5.12 10.34
N ASP A 292 -22.97 5.39 11.46
CA ASP A 292 -23.34 4.42 12.49
C ASP A 292 -22.14 3.58 12.95
N VAL A 293 -21.11 4.26 13.45
CA VAL A 293 -19.85 3.66 13.95
C VAL A 293 -19.41 4.30 15.25
N ARG A 294 -18.58 3.60 16.02
CA ARG A 294 -17.92 4.12 17.23
C ARG A 294 -16.52 4.65 16.96
N HIS A 295 -15.85 4.14 15.93
CA HIS A 295 -14.46 4.47 15.62
C HIS A 295 -14.27 4.80 14.14
N ILE A 296 -13.46 5.82 13.85
CA ILE A 296 -12.89 6.10 12.53
C ILE A 296 -11.39 5.83 12.61
N VAL A 297 -10.89 4.89 11.80
CA VAL A 297 -9.49 4.46 11.80
C VAL A 297 -8.81 4.94 10.53
N VAL A 298 -7.69 5.66 10.69
CA VAL A 298 -6.99 6.35 9.58
C VAL A 298 -5.48 6.21 9.62
N GLY A 299 -4.86 6.25 8.44
CA GLY A 299 -3.41 6.35 8.27
C GLY A 299 -2.97 7.79 7.95
N HIS A 300 -2.11 7.94 6.94
CA HIS A 300 -1.73 9.17 6.22
C HIS A 300 -0.94 10.22 7.01
N THR A 301 -1.35 10.49 8.26
CA THR A 301 -0.72 11.44 9.17
C THR A 301 0.04 10.68 10.23
N THR A 302 1.36 10.79 10.15
CA THR A 302 2.27 9.97 10.93
C THR A 302 2.34 10.37 12.38
N HIS A 303 2.22 9.37 13.23
CA HIS A 303 2.49 9.43 14.66
C HIS A 303 3.64 8.47 15.01
N ASN A 304 4.10 8.52 16.26
CA ASN A 304 5.17 7.64 16.73
C ASN A 304 4.66 6.25 17.14
N SER A 305 3.35 6.11 17.33
CA SER A 305 2.66 4.91 17.78
C SER A 305 1.23 4.93 17.24
N VAL A 306 0.57 3.77 17.23
CA VAL A 306 -0.89 3.74 17.09
C VAL A 306 -1.48 4.56 18.23
N THR A 307 -2.35 5.51 17.92
CA THR A 307 -2.78 6.51 18.89
C THR A 307 -4.26 6.83 18.74
N GLY A 308 -4.98 6.82 19.85
CA GLY A 308 -6.36 7.27 19.93
C GLY A 308 -6.48 8.78 20.13
N PHE A 309 -7.51 9.36 19.53
CA PHE A 309 -7.89 10.77 19.63
C PHE A 309 -9.39 10.88 19.89
N TYR A 310 -9.81 12.00 20.48
CA TYR A 310 -11.22 12.26 20.83
C TYR A 310 -11.83 11.08 21.62
N ASP A 311 -11.15 10.64 22.68
CA ASP A 311 -11.53 9.47 23.48
C ASP A 311 -11.70 8.19 22.64
N ASN A 312 -10.67 7.88 21.82
CA ASN A 312 -10.61 6.75 20.89
C ASN A 312 -11.66 6.74 19.77
N LYS A 313 -12.45 7.81 19.58
CA LYS A 313 -13.35 7.96 18.44
C LYS A 313 -12.61 8.00 17.09
N VAL A 314 -11.40 8.55 17.08
CA VAL A 314 -10.49 8.49 15.93
C VAL A 314 -9.22 7.76 16.34
N ILE A 315 -8.77 6.79 15.54
CA ILE A 315 -7.56 6.01 15.81
C ILE A 315 -6.60 6.18 14.63
N ALA A 316 -5.43 6.74 14.90
CA ALA A 316 -4.37 6.89 13.90
C ALA A 316 -3.48 5.63 13.90
N VAL A 317 -3.31 5.02 12.73
CA VAL A 317 -2.52 3.78 12.53
C VAL A 317 -1.29 3.95 11.63
N ASP A 318 -1.01 5.15 11.11
CA ASP A 318 0.32 5.47 10.56
C ASP A 318 1.31 5.68 11.73
N ALA A 319 1.89 4.58 12.19
CA ALA A 319 2.89 4.54 13.27
C ALA A 319 4.34 4.65 12.76
N GLY A 320 4.56 5.26 11.59
CA GLY A 320 5.90 5.63 11.14
C GLY A 320 6.72 4.53 10.44
N ILE A 321 6.08 3.45 9.96
CA ILE A 321 6.74 2.36 9.23
C ILE A 321 7.66 2.88 8.13
N LYS A 322 7.22 3.88 7.37
CA LYS A 322 7.98 4.57 6.33
C LYS A 322 9.37 5.10 6.71
N ARG A 323 9.64 5.29 8.01
CA ARG A 323 10.96 5.75 8.49
C ARG A 323 11.99 4.64 8.45
N GLY A 324 11.54 3.38 8.33
CA GLY A 324 12.40 2.22 8.19
C GLY A 324 13.03 1.68 9.47
N GLU A 325 12.61 2.19 10.62
CA GLU A 325 13.19 1.83 11.93
C GLU A 325 12.21 1.06 12.82
N SER A 326 10.93 1.43 12.81
CA SER A 326 9.90 0.90 13.72
C SER A 326 8.52 0.88 13.07
N GLY A 327 7.56 0.26 13.74
CA GLY A 327 6.15 0.29 13.37
C GLY A 327 5.29 -0.37 14.43
N GLU A 328 3.99 -0.07 14.40
CA GLU A 328 2.97 -0.69 15.24
C GLU A 328 1.74 -1.03 14.40
N MET A 329 0.93 -1.98 14.88
CA MET A 329 -0.37 -2.32 14.34
C MET A 329 -1.47 -2.07 15.38
N LEU A 330 -2.68 -1.77 14.95
CA LEU A 330 -3.86 -1.84 15.82
C LEU A 330 -4.40 -3.27 15.76
N LEU A 331 -4.70 -3.84 16.92
CA LEU A 331 -5.37 -5.12 17.07
C LEU A 331 -6.70 -4.88 17.80
N VAL A 332 -7.76 -5.52 17.32
CA VAL A 332 -9.08 -5.48 17.95
C VAL A 332 -9.53 -6.91 18.21
N GLU A 333 -9.69 -7.23 19.48
CA GLU A 333 -10.11 -8.55 19.95
C GLU A 333 -11.27 -8.35 20.92
N GLN A 334 -12.44 -8.92 20.62
CA GLN A 334 -13.63 -8.80 21.48
C GLN A 334 -13.95 -7.33 21.87
N GLN A 335 -13.83 -6.41 20.91
CA GLN A 335 -14.01 -4.96 21.07
C GLN A 335 -12.98 -4.24 21.96
N GLN A 336 -11.92 -4.93 22.39
CA GLN A 336 -10.78 -4.31 23.06
C GLN A 336 -9.73 -3.88 22.03
N LEU A 337 -9.13 -2.71 22.25
CA LEU A 337 -8.16 -2.10 21.35
C LEU A 337 -6.75 -2.26 21.92
N TYR A 338 -5.84 -2.80 21.13
CA TYR A 338 -4.44 -2.99 21.50
C TYR A 338 -3.51 -2.44 20.42
N ARG A 339 -2.34 -1.97 20.86
CA ARG A 339 -1.18 -1.75 19.99
C ARG A 339 -0.36 -3.03 19.95
N GLY A 340 -0.09 -3.55 18.75
CA GLY A 340 0.85 -4.64 18.52
C GLY A 340 2.21 -4.08 18.07
N LEU A 341 3.27 -4.45 18.79
CA LEU A 341 4.63 -3.96 18.55
C LEU A 341 5.48 -4.98 17.77
N LEU A 342 6.61 -4.52 17.22
CA LEU A 342 7.57 -5.34 16.46
C LEU A 342 8.21 -6.49 17.26
N ASP A 343 8.28 -6.38 18.59
CA ASP A 343 8.83 -7.41 19.47
C ASP A 343 7.79 -8.48 19.87
N GLY A 344 6.56 -8.38 19.35
CA GLY A 344 5.45 -9.28 19.65
C GLY A 344 4.65 -8.89 20.90
N THR A 345 5.09 -7.88 21.66
CA THR A 345 4.33 -7.39 22.81
C THR A 345 3.09 -6.63 22.37
N ARG A 346 2.10 -6.58 23.27
CA ARG A 346 0.84 -5.86 23.09
C ARG A 346 0.62 -4.89 24.24
N GLY A 347 0.25 -3.66 23.93
CA GLY A 347 -0.18 -2.65 24.90
C GLY A 347 -1.65 -2.30 24.70
N ALA A 348 -2.37 -1.91 25.75
CA ALA A 348 -3.69 -1.30 25.57
C ALA A 348 -3.56 0.03 24.80
N LEU A 349 -4.57 0.36 24.00
CA LEU A 349 -4.65 1.64 23.29
C LEU A 349 -4.98 2.81 24.23
#